data_AF-A0A960CS44-F1
#
_entry.id   AF-A0A960CS44-F1
#
_cell.length_a   1.000
_cell.length_b   1.000
_cell.length_c   1.000
_cell.angle_alpha   90.00
_cell.angle_beta   90.00
_cell.angle_gamma   90.00
#
_symmetry.space_group_name_H-M   'P 1'
#
loop_
_entity.id
_entity.type
_entity.pdbx_description
1 polymer ?
#
loop_
_entity_poly.entity_id
_entity_poly.type
_entity_poly.pdbx_seq_one_letter_code
_entity_poly.pdbx_strand_id
1 'polypeptide(L)'
;MNLFSTLLVAATLILVAALVLWSLRKRAAFRSGLAQRGWQLSKRGQSSTVVPAVGDWKVTMTRSYAAQMTPPSTQIVTTVWTAPTPAAQAAALIVGPAPRPELRELATELLGSATAAMTRWLGIDRVSGGLPLHAVPSVDPRLLAFATENYSSPGAMTDIADAVSAWCEVYTAERAHPVVSINDAGVCVRVRTDVLRSFDQLDALVDLGDRCRRALGRSRT
;
A
#
# COMPACT_ATOMS: atom_id res chain seq x y z
N MET A 1 40.12 11.39 -35.71
CA MET A 1 39.04 11.40 -34.68
C MET A 1 38.01 12.43 -35.15
N ASN A 2 36.80 11.99 -35.53
CA ASN A 2 35.82 12.84 -36.22
C ASN A 2 35.12 13.82 -35.27
N LEU A 3 34.92 15.06 -35.71
CA LEU A 3 34.22 16.14 -35.00
C LEU A 3 32.80 15.72 -34.53
N PHE A 4 32.14 14.83 -35.29
CA PHE A 4 30.85 14.24 -34.92
C PHE A 4 30.94 13.31 -33.69
N SER A 5 32.03 12.55 -33.56
CA SER A 5 32.23 11.64 -32.42
C SER A 5 32.47 12.42 -31.13
N THR A 6 33.22 13.52 -31.17
CA THR A 6 33.44 14.39 -30.01
C THR A 6 32.17 15.13 -29.60
N LEU A 7 31.36 15.59 -30.56
CA LEU A 7 30.06 16.22 -30.28
C LEU A 7 29.06 15.24 -29.67
N LEU A 8 28.99 14.01 -30.16
CA LEU A 8 28.10 12.97 -29.62
C LEU A 8 28.48 12.60 -28.17
N VAL A 9 29.78 12.48 -27.88
CA VAL A 9 30.30 12.24 -26.53
C VAL A 9 29.99 13.41 -25.60
N ALA A 10 30.17 14.65 -26.06
CA ALA A 10 29.83 15.83 -25.27
C ALA A 10 28.32 15.89 -24.95
N ALA A 11 27.46 15.64 -25.94
CA ALA A 11 26.01 15.64 -25.76
C ALA A 11 25.54 14.54 -24.78
N THR A 12 26.10 13.33 -24.88
CA THR A 12 25.78 12.23 -23.95
C THR A 12 26.25 12.55 -22.53
N LEU A 13 27.43 13.13 -22.34
CA LEU A 13 27.92 13.56 -21.02
C LEU A 13 27.02 14.63 -20.40
N ILE A 14 26.58 15.62 -21.19
CA ILE A 14 25.64 16.66 -20.74
C ILE A 14 24.31 16.03 -20.32
N LEU A 15 23.77 15.10 -21.12
CA LEU A 15 22.52 14.42 -20.80
C LEU A 15 22.63 13.62 -19.50
N VAL A 16 23.71 12.87 -19.32
CA VAL A 16 23.98 12.10 -18.09
C VAL A 16 24.11 13.05 -16.90
N ALA A 17 24.86 14.14 -17.02
CA ALA A 17 25.01 15.13 -15.96
C ALA A 17 23.66 15.77 -15.58
N ALA A 18 22.82 16.10 -16.56
CA ALA A 18 21.49 16.64 -16.33
C ALA A 18 20.58 15.63 -15.59
N LEU A 19 20.61 14.36 -15.99
CA LEU A 19 19.86 13.29 -15.32
C LEU A 19 20.32 13.07 -13.88
N VAL A 20 21.63 13.10 -13.64
CA VAL A 20 22.22 12.99 -12.29
C VAL A 20 21.76 14.17 -11.42
N LEU A 21 21.89 15.41 -11.92
CA LEU A 21 21.50 16.61 -11.19
C LEU A 21 20.00 16.60 -10.86
N TRP A 22 19.16 16.22 -11.82
CA TRP A 22 17.73 16.08 -11.62
C TRP A 22 17.40 15.03 -10.56
N SER A 23 18.09 13.88 -10.57
CA SER A 23 17.92 12.83 -9.57
C SER A 23 18.30 13.30 -8.16
N LEU A 24 19.36 14.11 -8.04
CA LEU A 24 19.81 14.68 -6.77
C LEU A 24 18.79 15.69 -6.24
N ARG A 25 18.29 16.58 -7.10
CA ARG A 25 17.24 17.55 -6.74
C ARG A 25 15.98 16.86 -6.24
N LYS A 26 15.53 15.81 -6.93
CA LYS A 26 14.37 15.02 -6.47
C LYS A 26 14.57 14.39 -5.10
N ARG A 27 15.75 13.82 -4.85
CA ARG A 27 16.09 13.23 -3.54
C ARG A 27 16.15 14.30 -2.44
N ALA A 28 16.69 15.48 -2.75
CA ALA A 28 16.76 16.60 -1.82
C ALA A 28 15.36 17.12 -1.48
N ALA A 29 14.49 17.32 -2.47
CA ALA A 29 13.10 17.72 -2.27
C ALA A 29 12.34 16.70 -1.41
N PHE A 30 12.50 15.40 -1.69
CA PHE A 30 11.88 14.34 -0.89
C PHE A 30 12.35 14.38 0.57
N ARG A 31 13.66 14.49 0.81
CA ARG A 31 14.22 14.61 2.17
C ARG A 31 13.75 15.87 2.89
N SER A 32 13.66 16.98 2.18
CA SER A 32 13.15 18.24 2.72
C SER A 32 11.68 18.11 3.14
N GLY A 33 10.83 17.51 2.29
CA GLY A 33 9.43 17.24 2.63
C GLY A 33 9.28 16.36 3.86
N LEU A 34 10.07 15.28 3.96
CA LEU A 34 10.11 14.45 5.16
C LEU A 34 10.49 15.25 6.41
N ALA A 35 11.56 16.04 6.33
CA ALA A 35 12.02 16.84 7.46
C ALA A 35 10.98 17.89 7.91
N GLN A 36 10.29 18.53 6.96
CA GLN A 36 9.22 19.50 7.26
C GLN A 36 8.05 18.88 8.05
N ARG A 37 7.75 17.60 7.83
CA ARG A 37 6.75 16.86 8.62
C ARG A 37 7.32 16.17 9.87
N GLY A 38 8.60 16.36 10.15
CA GLY A 38 9.28 15.68 11.24
C GLY A 38 9.36 14.16 11.04
N TRP A 39 9.40 13.68 9.79
CA TRP A 39 9.45 12.26 9.47
C TRP A 39 10.89 11.80 9.24
N GLN A 40 11.22 10.62 9.75
CA GLN A 40 12.54 10.03 9.66
C GLN A 40 12.51 8.86 8.69
N LEU A 41 13.48 8.84 7.76
CA LEU A 41 13.66 7.77 6.80
C LEU A 41 14.86 6.91 7.19
N SER A 42 14.63 5.61 7.36
CA SER A 42 15.67 4.59 7.50
C SER A 42 15.65 3.64 6.31
N LYS A 43 16.81 3.08 5.96
CA LYS A 43 16.94 2.10 4.88
C LYS A 43 17.68 0.87 5.38
N ARG A 44 17.15 -0.32 5.10
CA ARG A 44 17.78 -1.61 5.38
C ARG A 44 17.57 -2.55 4.19
N GLY A 45 18.64 -2.88 3.48
CA GLY A 45 18.58 -3.73 2.29
C GLY A 45 17.60 -3.20 1.25
N GLN A 46 16.60 -4.01 0.89
CA GLN A 46 15.55 -3.68 -0.08
C GLN A 46 14.35 -2.93 0.52
N SER A 47 14.40 -2.59 1.81
CA SER A 47 13.32 -1.93 2.53
C SER A 47 13.71 -0.52 2.95
N SER A 48 12.78 0.42 2.78
CA SER A 48 12.85 1.79 3.30
C SER A 48 11.68 2.01 4.25
N THR A 49 11.96 2.49 5.47
CA THR A 49 10.94 2.71 6.50
C THR A 49 10.91 4.19 6.87
N VAL A 50 9.72 4.78 6.80
CA VAL A 50 9.43 6.13 7.28
C VAL A 50 8.64 6.04 8.58
N VAL A 51 9.05 6.80 9.59
CA VAL A 51 8.35 6.93 10.87
C VAL A 51 8.18 8.41 11.21
N PRO A 52 7.09 8.81 11.88
CA PRO A 52 6.95 10.17 12.38
C PRO A 52 7.81 10.38 13.63
N ALA A 53 8.22 11.62 13.90
CA ALA A 53 8.80 11.98 15.19
C ALA A 53 7.77 11.92 16.33
N VAL A 54 6.49 12.20 16.01
CA VAL A 54 5.37 12.14 16.95
C VAL A 54 4.25 11.33 16.30
N GLY A 55 3.84 10.24 16.95
CA GLY A 55 2.87 9.28 16.44
C GLY A 55 3.39 7.85 16.50
N ASP A 56 2.51 6.92 16.18
CA ASP A 56 2.67 5.47 16.36
C ASP A 56 2.53 4.69 15.05
N TRP A 57 2.53 5.39 13.91
CA TRP A 57 2.49 4.77 12.59
C TRP A 57 3.88 4.59 11.98
N LYS A 58 3.98 3.70 10.99
CA LYS A 58 5.16 3.54 10.14
C LYS A 58 4.75 3.22 8.71
N VAL A 59 5.53 3.70 7.74
CA VAL A 59 5.40 3.31 6.33
C VAL A 59 6.62 2.51 5.93
N THR A 60 6.41 1.28 5.48
CA THR A 60 7.47 0.40 4.98
C THR A 60 7.30 0.18 3.48
N MET A 61 8.30 0.57 2.72
CA MET A 61 8.40 0.36 1.28
C MET A 61 9.38 -0.78 1.04
N THR A 62 8.89 -1.90 0.50
CA THR A 62 9.71 -3.08 0.21
C THR A 62 9.80 -3.27 -1.30
N ARG A 63 11.02 -3.33 -1.82
CA ARG A 63 11.30 -3.63 -3.23
C ARG A 63 11.45 -5.14 -3.41
N SER A 64 10.70 -5.68 -4.36
CA SER A 64 10.79 -7.07 -4.81
C SER A 64 10.96 -7.10 -6.32
N TYR A 65 11.59 -8.16 -6.83
CA TYR A 65 11.72 -8.38 -8.27
C TYR A 65 10.70 -9.44 -8.67
N ALA A 66 9.82 -9.12 -9.62
CA ALA A 66 9.09 -10.16 -10.31
C ALA A 66 10.09 -10.86 -11.23
N ALA A 67 10.54 -12.07 -10.88
CA ALA A 67 11.48 -12.80 -11.72
C ALA A 67 10.97 -14.22 -11.99
N GLN A 68 10.67 -14.49 -13.26
CA GLN A 68 11.04 -15.73 -13.93
C GLN A 68 11.85 -15.49 -15.22
N MET A 69 12.36 -14.27 -15.45
CA MET A 69 13.22 -13.99 -16.62
C MET A 69 14.49 -13.25 -16.22
N THR A 70 15.58 -13.63 -16.88
CA THR A 70 16.91 -13.00 -16.76
C THR A 70 17.18 -12.19 -18.03
N PRO A 71 17.54 -10.90 -17.91
CA PRO A 71 17.64 -10.13 -16.67
C PRO A 71 16.26 -9.67 -16.15
N PRO A 72 16.05 -9.60 -14.83
CA PRO A 72 14.78 -9.18 -14.24
C PRO A 72 14.52 -7.71 -14.55
N SER A 73 13.49 -7.42 -15.36
CA SER A 73 13.22 -6.06 -15.86
C SER A 73 12.23 -5.26 -15.00
N THR A 74 11.39 -5.91 -14.18
CA THR A 74 10.26 -5.25 -13.51
C THR A 74 10.39 -5.31 -11.97
N GLN A 75 10.66 -4.15 -11.37
CA GLN A 75 10.62 -3.96 -9.92
C GLN A 75 9.19 -3.77 -9.46
N ILE A 76 8.73 -4.61 -8.52
CA ILE A 76 7.48 -4.41 -7.80
C ILE A 76 7.83 -3.79 -6.46
N VAL A 77 7.17 -2.68 -6.12
CA VAL A 77 7.30 -2.08 -4.80
C VAL A 77 5.96 -2.16 -4.10
N THR A 78 5.98 -2.78 -2.92
CA THR A 78 4.83 -2.83 -2.03
C THR A 78 5.08 -1.82 -0.93
N THR A 79 4.15 -0.88 -0.76
CA THR A 79 4.20 0.09 0.34
C THR A 79 3.10 -0.22 1.33
N VAL A 80 3.48 -0.27 2.61
CA VAL A 80 2.61 -0.66 3.70
C VAL A 80 2.68 0.43 4.76
N TRP A 81 1.57 1.13 4.96
CA TRP A 81 1.37 1.95 6.15
C TRP A 81 0.79 1.07 7.26
N THR A 82 1.27 1.20 8.49
CA THR A 82 0.76 0.45 9.65
C THR A 82 0.71 1.33 10.88
N ALA A 83 -0.28 1.12 11.74
CA ALA A 83 -0.40 1.74 13.05
C ALA A 83 -1.12 0.75 14.01
N PRO A 84 -0.91 0.84 15.33
CA PRO A 84 -1.69 0.05 16.27
C PRO A 84 -3.18 0.40 16.14
N THR A 85 -4.06 -0.57 16.33
CA THR A 85 -5.49 -0.28 16.45
C THR A 85 -5.79 0.19 17.87
N PRO A 86 -6.83 1.01 18.07
CA PRO A 86 -7.35 1.31 19.40
C PRO A 86 -7.88 0.07 20.14
N ALA A 87 -8.14 -1.03 19.43
CA ALA A 87 -8.68 -2.26 20.00
C ALA A 87 -8.10 -3.49 19.28
N ALA A 88 -7.29 -4.26 20.00
CA ALA A 88 -6.77 -5.52 19.50
C ALA A 88 -7.92 -6.49 19.22
N GLN A 89 -7.90 -7.12 18.04
CA GLN A 89 -8.85 -8.16 17.67
C GLN A 89 -8.08 -9.41 17.29
N ALA A 90 -8.31 -10.52 17.99
CA ALA A 90 -7.73 -11.81 17.62
C ALA A 90 -8.18 -12.26 16.21
N ALA A 91 -9.33 -11.74 15.76
CA ALA A 91 -9.86 -11.95 14.43
C ALA A 91 -9.34 -10.91 13.43
N ALA A 92 -9.09 -11.34 12.20
CA ALA A 92 -8.65 -10.48 11.11
C ALA A 92 -9.81 -10.06 10.21
N LEU A 93 -9.78 -8.82 9.75
CA LEU A 93 -10.65 -8.26 8.71
C LEU A 93 -9.79 -7.69 7.59
N ILE A 94 -10.15 -8.01 6.35
CA ILE A 94 -9.51 -7.53 5.13
C ILE A 94 -10.55 -6.84 4.29
N VAL A 95 -10.24 -5.63 3.85
CA VAL A 95 -11.16 -4.77 3.10
C VAL A 95 -10.42 -4.12 1.95
N GLY A 96 -11.03 -4.11 0.77
CA GLY A 96 -10.53 -3.40 -0.40
C GLY A 96 -11.67 -2.81 -1.21
N PRO A 97 -11.38 -2.02 -2.25
CA PRO A 97 -12.39 -1.55 -3.17
C PRO A 97 -13.07 -2.75 -3.84
N ALA A 98 -14.38 -2.69 -3.94
CA ALA A 98 -15.14 -3.72 -4.61
C ALA A 98 -14.84 -3.71 -6.11
N PRO A 99 -14.74 -4.90 -6.73
CA PRO A 99 -14.79 -4.98 -8.18
C PRO A 99 -16.17 -4.53 -8.67
N ARG A 100 -16.30 -4.38 -9.99
CA ARG A 100 -17.60 -4.06 -10.61
C ARG A 100 -18.66 -5.11 -10.21
N PRO A 101 -19.95 -4.74 -10.13
CA PRO A 101 -21.00 -5.62 -9.64
C PRO A 101 -21.02 -7.00 -10.31
N GLU A 102 -20.72 -7.07 -11.61
CA GLU A 102 -20.72 -8.31 -12.40
C GLU A 102 -19.61 -9.29 -11.97
N LEU A 103 -18.54 -8.80 -11.34
CA LEU A 103 -17.40 -9.59 -10.88
C LEU A 103 -17.41 -9.80 -9.37
N ARG A 104 -18.34 -9.17 -8.64
CA ARG A 104 -18.37 -9.20 -7.18
C ARG A 104 -18.69 -10.59 -6.64
N GLU A 105 -19.70 -11.26 -7.19
CA GLU A 105 -20.05 -12.63 -6.78
C GLU A 105 -18.88 -13.58 -7.03
N LEU A 106 -18.32 -13.55 -8.24
CA LEU A 106 -17.14 -14.34 -8.60
C LEU A 106 -15.95 -14.08 -7.67
N ALA A 107 -15.63 -12.82 -7.38
CA ALA A 107 -14.53 -12.47 -6.47
C ALA A 107 -14.79 -12.96 -5.04
N THR A 108 -16.05 -12.92 -4.61
CA THR A 108 -16.48 -13.39 -3.29
C THR A 108 -16.34 -14.90 -3.18
N GLU A 109 -16.80 -15.64 -4.18
CA GLU A 109 -16.68 -17.10 -4.24
C GLU A 109 -15.23 -17.53 -4.31
N LEU A 110 -14.42 -16.94 -5.20
CA LEU A 110 -13.01 -17.30 -5.39
C LEU A 110 -12.18 -17.13 -4.10
N LEU A 111 -12.42 -16.04 -3.37
CA LEU A 111 -11.70 -15.76 -2.13
C LEU A 111 -12.28 -16.54 -0.95
N GLY A 112 -13.60 -16.75 -0.91
CA GLY A 112 -14.26 -17.57 0.11
C GLY A 112 -13.94 -19.06 -0.03
N SER A 113 -13.66 -19.55 -1.23
CA SER A 113 -13.26 -20.93 -1.51
C SER A 113 -11.74 -21.14 -1.48
N ALA A 114 -10.95 -20.12 -1.17
CA ALA A 114 -9.50 -20.21 -1.18
C ALA A 114 -9.02 -21.16 -0.07
N THR A 115 -8.38 -22.26 -0.45
CA THR A 115 -7.78 -23.20 0.50
C THR A 115 -6.64 -22.55 1.29
N ALA A 116 -6.27 -23.12 2.44
CA ALA A 116 -5.11 -22.67 3.22
C ALA A 116 -3.79 -22.63 2.40
N ALA A 117 -3.64 -23.53 1.43
CA ALA A 117 -2.50 -23.54 0.52
C ALA A 117 -2.54 -22.36 -0.47
N MET A 118 -3.73 -22.06 -1.01
CA MET A 118 -3.94 -20.92 -1.91
C MET A 118 -3.78 -19.59 -1.18
N THR A 119 -4.34 -19.45 0.02
CA THR A 119 -4.19 -18.23 0.84
C THR A 119 -2.73 -17.99 1.22
N ARG A 120 -1.96 -19.04 1.53
CA ARG A 120 -0.52 -18.97 1.73
C ARG A 120 0.23 -18.54 0.47
N TRP A 121 -0.11 -19.11 -0.68
CA TRP A 121 0.51 -18.72 -1.95
C TRP A 121 0.22 -17.27 -2.33
N LEU A 122 -1.01 -16.81 -2.06
CA LEU A 122 -1.46 -15.43 -2.28
C LEU A 122 -0.97 -14.46 -1.18
N GLY A 123 -0.32 -14.94 -0.12
CA GLY A 123 0.15 -14.15 1.01
C GLY A 123 -0.96 -13.56 1.89
N ILE A 124 -2.17 -14.10 1.78
CA ILE A 124 -3.36 -13.74 2.56
C ILE A 124 -3.21 -14.26 4.01
N ASP A 125 -2.51 -15.39 4.17
CA ASP A 125 -2.19 -16.01 5.46
C ASP A 125 -1.44 -15.08 6.42
N ARG A 126 -0.62 -14.16 5.88
CA ARG A 126 0.08 -13.13 6.66
C ARG A 126 -0.86 -12.17 7.39
N VAL A 127 -2.12 -12.10 6.95
CA VAL A 127 -3.15 -11.25 7.53
C VAL A 127 -4.11 -12.07 8.39
N SER A 128 -4.57 -13.23 7.90
CA SER A 128 -5.53 -14.08 8.62
C SER A 128 -4.90 -15.03 9.64
N GLY A 129 -3.57 -15.07 9.76
CA GLY A 129 -2.88 -16.04 10.62
C GLY A 129 -3.06 -17.49 10.15
N GLY A 130 -3.41 -17.69 8.88
CA GLY A 130 -3.75 -19.00 8.32
C GLY A 130 -5.20 -19.45 8.57
N LEU A 131 -6.02 -18.62 9.23
CA LEU A 131 -7.44 -18.89 9.40
C LEU A 131 -8.21 -18.67 8.08
N PRO A 132 -9.30 -19.44 7.84
CA PRO A 132 -10.20 -19.21 6.72
C PRO A 132 -10.82 -17.80 6.74
N LEU A 133 -11.11 -17.29 5.56
CA LEU A 133 -11.75 -15.99 5.37
C LEU A 133 -13.16 -16.17 4.85
N HIS A 134 -14.10 -15.48 5.46
CA HIS A 134 -15.51 -15.47 5.09
C HIS A 134 -15.93 -14.09 4.62
N ALA A 135 -16.71 -14.04 3.55
CA ALA A 135 -17.23 -12.79 3.03
C ALA A 135 -18.12 -12.10 4.06
N VAL A 136 -17.99 -10.78 4.18
CA VAL A 136 -18.79 -9.98 5.10
C VAL A 136 -19.73 -9.07 4.31
N PRO A 137 -21.01 -9.45 4.13
CA PRO A 137 -21.94 -8.71 3.26
C PRO A 137 -22.47 -7.41 3.90
N SER A 138 -22.26 -7.21 5.20
CA SER A 138 -22.81 -6.06 5.95
C SER A 138 -22.01 -4.75 5.82
N VAL A 139 -20.95 -4.72 5.00
CA VAL A 139 -20.13 -3.53 4.76
C VAL A 139 -20.67 -2.68 3.61
N ASP A 140 -20.21 -1.43 3.52
CA ASP A 140 -20.51 -0.49 2.43
C ASP A 140 -20.34 -1.16 1.05
N PRO A 141 -21.30 -0.99 0.12
CA PRO A 141 -21.29 -1.64 -1.18
C PRO A 141 -20.20 -1.14 -2.13
N ARG A 142 -19.35 -0.19 -1.74
CA ARG A 142 -18.11 0.16 -2.44
C ARG A 142 -16.93 -0.69 -2.02
N LEU A 143 -17.08 -1.49 -0.97
CA LEU A 143 -16.03 -2.34 -0.41
C LEU A 143 -16.31 -3.81 -0.66
N LEU A 144 -15.24 -4.59 -0.73
CA LEU A 144 -15.26 -6.04 -0.64
C LEU A 144 -14.51 -6.41 0.64
N ALA A 145 -15.19 -7.11 1.55
CA ALA A 145 -14.67 -7.42 2.88
C ALA A 145 -14.70 -8.92 3.17
N PHE A 146 -13.65 -9.38 3.85
CA PHE A 146 -13.53 -10.74 4.34
C PHE A 146 -13.01 -10.74 5.76
N ALA A 147 -13.54 -11.63 6.60
CA ALA A 147 -13.10 -11.75 7.99
C ALA A 147 -12.91 -13.20 8.41
N THR A 148 -12.08 -13.41 9.43
CA THR A 148 -11.97 -14.70 10.11
C THR A 148 -13.20 -14.93 11.01
N GLU A 149 -13.57 -16.18 11.27
CA GLU A 149 -14.81 -16.61 11.94
C GLU A 149 -15.18 -15.85 13.23
N ASN A 150 -14.19 -15.39 14.01
CA ASN A 150 -14.41 -14.68 15.28
C ASN A 150 -14.47 -13.14 15.16
N TYR A 151 -14.55 -12.60 13.95
CA TYR A 151 -14.62 -11.15 13.76
C TYR A 151 -16.03 -10.65 14.07
N SER A 152 -16.15 -9.86 15.14
CA SER A 152 -17.39 -9.16 15.48
C SER A 152 -17.87 -8.29 14.31
N SER A 153 -19.18 -8.14 14.11
CA SER A 153 -19.77 -7.38 13.00
C SER A 153 -19.02 -6.06 12.73
N PRO A 154 -18.42 -5.87 11.53
CA PRO A 154 -17.60 -4.69 11.22
C PRO A 154 -18.38 -3.38 11.11
N GLY A 155 -19.72 -3.42 11.20
CA GLY A 155 -20.58 -2.28 10.90
C GLY A 155 -20.54 -1.90 9.42
N ALA A 156 -21.10 -0.73 9.09
CA ALA A 156 -21.23 -0.27 7.71
C ALA A 156 -19.89 0.12 7.04
N MET A 157 -18.86 0.47 7.82
CA MET A 157 -17.54 0.89 7.30
C MET A 157 -17.56 2.05 6.28
N THR A 158 -18.58 2.91 6.30
CA THR A 158 -18.77 4.01 5.33
C THR A 158 -17.59 4.99 5.29
N ASP A 159 -17.05 5.38 6.45
CA ASP A 159 -15.88 6.27 6.53
C ASP A 159 -14.62 5.65 5.87
N ILE A 160 -14.47 4.32 5.95
CA ILE A 160 -13.38 3.59 5.28
C ILE A 160 -13.63 3.55 3.78
N ALA A 161 -14.88 3.33 3.37
CA ALA A 161 -15.27 3.37 1.97
C ALA A 161 -14.99 4.75 1.35
N ASP A 162 -15.31 5.84 2.03
CA ASP A 162 -15.02 7.20 1.57
C ASP A 162 -13.52 7.45 1.41
N ALA A 163 -12.71 6.99 2.37
CA ALA A 163 -11.25 7.13 2.29
C ALA A 163 -10.65 6.31 1.13
N VAL A 164 -11.12 5.08 0.94
CA VAL A 164 -10.68 4.20 -0.17
C VAL A 164 -11.14 4.75 -1.52
N SER A 165 -12.38 5.22 -1.64
CA SER A 165 -12.91 5.82 -2.86
C SER A 165 -12.13 7.07 -3.25
N ALA A 166 -11.87 7.99 -2.32
CA ALA A 166 -11.08 9.18 -2.58
C ALA A 166 -9.66 8.86 -3.08
N TRP A 167 -9.05 7.79 -2.54
CA TRP A 167 -7.76 7.30 -3.06
C TRP A 167 -7.88 6.77 -4.49
N CYS A 168 -8.88 5.92 -4.76
CA CYS A 168 -9.07 5.30 -6.08
C CYS A 168 -9.44 6.32 -7.17
N GLU A 169 -10.09 7.43 -6.81
CA GLU A 169 -10.37 8.54 -7.74
C GLU A 169 -9.08 9.22 -8.24
N VAL A 170 -8.09 9.38 -7.36
CA VAL A 170 -6.78 9.95 -7.71
C VAL A 170 -5.87 8.92 -8.39
N TYR A 171 -5.91 7.67 -7.91
CA TYR A 171 -5.06 6.58 -8.36
C TYR A 171 -5.88 5.48 -9.03
N THR A 172 -6.39 5.79 -10.23
CA THR A 172 -7.36 4.97 -10.98
C THR A 172 -6.85 3.62 -11.48
N ALA A 173 -5.54 3.40 -11.48
CA ALA A 173 -4.98 2.13 -11.89
C ALA A 173 -5.27 1.07 -10.83
N GLU A 174 -5.90 -0.06 -11.21
CA GLU A 174 -6.24 -1.15 -10.28
C GLU A 174 -5.06 -1.63 -9.43
N ARG A 175 -3.84 -1.58 -9.99
CA ARG A 175 -2.62 -1.93 -9.24
C ARG A 175 -2.37 -1.03 -8.02
N ALA A 176 -2.84 0.20 -8.04
CA ALA A 176 -2.69 1.18 -6.98
C ALA A 176 -3.83 1.14 -5.95
N HIS A 177 -4.86 0.32 -6.17
CA HIS A 177 -5.97 0.17 -5.25
C HIS A 177 -5.48 -0.33 -3.87
N PRO A 178 -5.94 0.28 -2.77
CA PRO A 178 -5.47 -0.03 -1.44
C PRO A 178 -6.18 -1.28 -0.91
N VAL A 179 -5.46 -2.04 -0.09
CA VAL A 179 -6.03 -3.09 0.74
C VAL A 179 -5.81 -2.71 2.19
N VAL A 180 -6.88 -2.61 2.95
CA VAL A 180 -6.90 -2.36 4.39
C VAL A 180 -7.02 -3.70 5.11
N SER A 181 -6.14 -3.96 6.06
CA SER A 181 -6.20 -5.15 6.92
C SER A 181 -6.15 -4.74 8.38
N ILE A 182 -6.95 -5.41 9.21
CA ILE A 182 -7.12 -5.11 10.64
C ILE A 182 -7.01 -6.42 11.40
N ASN A 183 -6.12 -6.47 12.38
CA ASN A 183 -5.95 -7.61 13.28
C ASN A 183 -5.40 -7.14 14.64
N ASP A 184 -4.88 -8.05 15.44
CA ASP A 184 -4.27 -7.82 16.75
C ASP A 184 -2.99 -6.97 16.68
N ALA A 185 -2.24 -7.06 15.59
CA ALA A 185 -1.05 -6.25 15.34
C ALA A 185 -1.36 -4.80 14.94
N GLY A 186 -2.62 -4.51 14.58
CA GLY A 186 -3.06 -3.16 14.27
C GLY A 186 -3.81 -3.04 12.94
N VAL A 187 -3.85 -1.82 12.42
CA VAL A 187 -4.39 -1.50 11.11
C VAL A 187 -3.24 -1.32 10.14
N CYS A 188 -3.41 -1.85 8.95
CA CYS A 188 -2.43 -1.84 7.89
C CYS A 188 -3.12 -1.45 6.59
N VAL A 189 -2.54 -0.50 5.85
CA VAL A 189 -2.97 -0.11 4.51
C VAL A 189 -1.84 -0.40 3.54
N ARG A 190 -2.10 -1.30 2.62
CA ARG A 190 -1.14 -1.76 1.62
C ARG A 190 -1.54 -1.27 0.23
N VAL A 191 -0.58 -0.68 -0.47
CA VAL A 191 -0.70 -0.29 -1.88
C VAL A 191 0.47 -0.86 -2.68
N ARG A 192 0.19 -1.31 -3.91
CA ARG A 192 1.24 -1.68 -4.88
C ARG A 192 1.45 -0.48 -5.81
N THR A 193 2.23 0.46 -5.33
CA THR A 193 2.68 1.60 -6.13
C THR A 193 4.19 1.50 -6.22
N ASP A 194 4.69 1.62 -7.45
CA ASP A 194 6.08 1.34 -7.89
C ASP A 194 7.03 2.43 -7.37
N VAL A 195 7.02 2.59 -6.05
CA VAL A 195 7.45 3.71 -5.23
C VAL A 195 6.46 4.86 -5.29
N LEU A 196 6.04 5.33 -4.11
CA LEU A 196 5.50 6.68 -3.93
C LEU A 196 6.57 7.65 -4.44
N ARG A 197 6.46 8.04 -5.72
CA ARG A 197 7.54 8.69 -6.49
C ARG A 197 7.77 10.12 -6.05
N SER A 198 6.86 10.66 -5.24
CA SER A 198 6.93 11.97 -4.63
C SER A 198 6.57 11.88 -3.15
N PHE A 199 6.96 12.93 -2.44
CA PHE A 199 6.54 13.15 -1.07
C PHE A 199 5.01 13.26 -0.98
N ASP A 200 4.34 13.88 -1.95
CA ASP A 200 2.87 14.04 -1.95
C ASP A 200 2.14 12.69 -1.97
N GLN A 201 2.66 11.71 -2.70
CA GLN A 201 2.08 10.37 -2.70
C GLN A 201 2.27 9.69 -1.34
N LEU A 202 3.43 9.89 -0.69
CA LEU A 202 3.65 9.40 0.67
C LEU A 202 2.70 10.04 1.66
N ASP A 203 2.50 11.35 1.55
CA ASP A 203 1.57 12.10 2.39
C ASP A 203 0.13 11.62 2.21
N ALA A 204 -0.30 11.44 0.96
CA ALA A 204 -1.63 10.89 0.64
C ALA A 204 -1.82 9.48 1.22
N LEU A 205 -0.78 8.64 1.24
CA LEU A 205 -0.88 7.30 1.83
C LEU A 205 -0.99 7.37 3.35
N VAL A 206 -0.24 8.27 3.99
CA VAL A 206 -0.33 8.50 5.44
C VAL A 206 -1.73 9.00 5.81
N ASP A 207 -2.27 9.98 5.06
CA ASP A 207 -3.63 10.49 5.26
C ASP A 207 -4.70 9.40 5.07
N LEU A 208 -4.58 8.56 4.03
CA LEU A 208 -5.45 7.38 3.84
C LEU A 208 -5.39 6.46 5.07
N GLY A 209 -4.18 6.12 5.53
CA GLY A 209 -3.98 5.30 6.73
C GLY A 209 -4.64 5.88 7.98
N ASP A 210 -4.44 7.17 8.23
CA ASP A 210 -5.00 7.87 9.37
C ASP A 210 -6.52 8.04 9.30
N ARG A 211 -7.10 8.22 8.11
CA ARG A 211 -8.57 8.21 7.92
C ARG A 211 -9.13 6.83 8.23
N CYS A 212 -8.54 5.77 7.68
CA CYS A 212 -8.94 4.39 7.96
C CYS A 212 -8.85 4.07 9.46
N ARG A 213 -7.76 4.44 10.13
CA ARG A 213 -7.59 4.22 11.57
C ARG A 213 -8.63 4.98 12.40
N ARG A 214 -8.91 6.24 12.08
CA ARG A 214 -9.91 7.05 12.80
C ARG A 214 -11.32 6.48 12.65
N ALA A 215 -11.67 6.00 11.47
CA ALA A 215 -12.96 5.35 11.21
C ALA A 215 -13.20 4.14 12.14
N LEU A 216 -12.16 3.34 12.38
CA LEU A 216 -12.24 2.19 13.30
C LEU A 216 -12.48 2.60 14.76
N GLY A 217 -11.98 3.77 15.17
CA GLY A 217 -12.24 4.31 16.51
C GLY A 217 -13.67 4.84 16.69
N ARG A 218 -14.34 5.26 15.61
CA ARG A 218 -15.71 5.81 15.64
C ARG A 218 -16.81 4.77 15.48
N SER A 219 -16.54 3.70 14.73
CA SER A 219 -17.54 2.65 14.45
C SER A 219 -17.96 1.80 15.67
N ARG A 220 -17.47 2.13 16.88
CA ARG A 220 -17.71 1.37 18.13
C ARG A 220 -18.35 2.18 19.25
N THR A 221 -18.78 3.41 18.98
CA THR A 221 -19.70 4.19 19.83
C THR A 221 -21.09 4.11 19.25
#